data_AF-A0A2D8FBK6-F1
#
_entry.id   AF-A0A2D8FBK6-F1
#
_cell.length_a   1.000
_cell.length_b   1.000
_cell.length_c   1.000
_cell.angle_alpha   90.00
_cell.angle_beta   90.00
_cell.angle_gamma   90.00
#
_symmetry.space_group_name_H-M   'P 1'
#
loop_
_entity.id
_entity.type
_entity.pdbx_description
1 polymer ?
#
loop_
_entity_poly.entity_id
_entity_poly.type
_entity_poly.pdbx_seq_one_letter_code
_entity_poly.pdbx_strand_id
1 'polypeptide(L)'
;GPRDLTVPIVEDILESRLPGLEQAIHAYGRVNVKTATLSRLCVGKVKNSIVVCLPGSPSAVSDGLDVLLPTVFHSFHMMRGEQH
;
A
#
# COMPACT_ATOMS: atom_id res chain seq x y z
N GLY A 1 17.57 0.64 1.29
CA GLY A 1 18.97 0.62 1.79
C GLY A 1 19.00 0.69 3.31
N PRO A 2 20.19 0.75 3.96
CA PRO A 2 20.31 0.80 5.42
C PRO A 2 19.74 2.08 6.05
N ARG A 3 19.49 3.11 5.24
CA ARG A 3 18.83 4.38 5.63
C ARG A 3 17.32 4.41 5.36
N ASP A 4 16.78 3.38 4.74
CA ASP A 4 15.36 3.32 4.41
C ASP A 4 14.62 2.75 5.62
N LEU A 5 14.16 3.68 6.45
CA LEU A 5 13.48 3.46 7.72
C LEU A 5 11.96 3.66 7.61
N THR A 6 11.45 4.01 6.42
CA THR A 6 10.04 4.34 6.21
C THR A 6 9.14 3.18 6.64
N VAL A 7 9.45 1.95 6.20
CA VAL A 7 8.62 0.78 6.55
C VAL A 7 8.63 0.47 8.05
N PRO A 8 9.79 0.29 8.73
CA PRO A 8 9.80 0.04 10.16
C PRO A 8 9.08 1.11 11.00
N ILE A 9 9.25 2.38 10.64
CA ILE A 9 8.60 3.50 11.34
C ILE A 9 7.09 3.50 11.10
N VAL A 10 6.66 3.27 9.86
CA VAL A 10 5.23 3.24 9.53
C VAL A 10 4.56 2.03 10.18
N GLU A 11 5.18 0.85 10.14
CA GLU A 11 4.66 -0.35 10.79
C GLU A 11 4.38 -0.16 12.29
N ASP A 12 5.21 0.61 12.99
CA ASP A 12 5.04 0.89 14.42
C ASP A 12 3.84 1.79 14.74
N ILE A 13 3.44 2.66 13.80
CA ILE A 13 2.30 3.58 13.98
C ILE A 13 0.98 3.05 13.40
N LEU A 14 1.00 1.93 12.68
CA LEU A 14 -0.21 1.32 12.13
C LEU A 14 -1.05 0.68 13.22
N GLU A 15 -2.34 1.03 13.28
CA GLU A 15 -3.31 0.39 14.18
C GLU A 15 -3.75 -0.97 13.66
N SER A 16 -3.79 -1.13 12.32
CA SER A 16 -4.03 -2.42 11.67
C SER A 16 -3.35 -2.47 10.30
N ARG A 17 -2.83 -3.64 9.94
CA ARG A 17 -2.23 -3.88 8.63
C ARG A 17 -3.27 -4.38 7.63
N LEU A 18 -3.07 -4.03 6.36
CA LEU A 18 -3.90 -4.45 5.23
C LEU A 18 -3.07 -5.30 4.26
N PRO A 19 -2.70 -6.54 4.64
CA PRO A 19 -1.78 -7.37 3.85
C PRO A 19 -2.33 -7.73 2.47
N GLY A 20 -3.65 -7.74 2.27
CA GLY A 20 -4.26 -7.97 0.96
C GLY A 20 -3.89 -6.90 -0.07
N LEU A 21 -3.76 -5.64 0.35
CA LEU A 21 -3.30 -4.56 -0.54
C LEU A 21 -1.81 -4.68 -0.85
N GLU A 22 -0.99 -5.04 0.14
CA GLU A 22 0.43 -5.29 -0.06
C GLU A 22 0.65 -6.40 -1.10
N GLN A 23 -0.10 -7.50 -0.98
CA GLN A 23 -0.06 -8.62 -1.92
C GLN A 23 -0.53 -8.23 -3.32
N ALA A 24 -1.60 -7.44 -3.44
CA ALA A 24 -2.12 -6.98 -4.73
C ALA A 24 -1.09 -6.11 -5.47
N ILE A 25 -0.46 -5.16 -4.77
CA ILE A 25 0.58 -4.29 -5.35
C ILE A 25 1.79 -5.13 -5.78
N HIS A 26 2.23 -6.07 -4.94
CA HIS A 26 3.31 -7.00 -5.31
C HIS A 26 2.94 -7.88 -6.50
N ALA A 27 1.71 -8.41 -6.56
CA ALA A 27 1.26 -9.25 -7.66
C ALA A 27 1.28 -8.49 -8.99
N TYR A 28 0.77 -7.25 -8.99
CA TYR A 28 0.81 -6.37 -10.17
C TYR A 28 2.25 -6.03 -10.57
N GLY A 29 3.06 -5.57 -9.61
CA GLY A 29 4.45 -5.18 -9.86
C GLY A 29 5.32 -6.32 -10.39
N ARG A 30 5.06 -7.58 -9.97
CA ARG A 30 5.78 -8.77 -10.46
C ARG A 30 5.61 -9.02 -11.95
N VAL A 31 4.44 -8.67 -12.50
CA VAL A 31 4.17 -8.84 -13.94
C VAL A 31 5.01 -7.87 -14.77
N ASN A 32 5.22 -6.64 -14.26
CA ASN A 32 5.88 -5.56 -14.98
C ASN A 32 7.38 -5.48 -14.71
N VAL A 33 7.81 -5.75 -13.47
CA VAL A 33 9.19 -5.51 -13.01
C VAL A 33 9.65 -6.65 -12.09
N LYS A 34 10.66 -7.42 -12.53
CA LYS A 34 11.21 -8.57 -11.78
C LYS A 34 11.68 -8.22 -10.36
N THR A 35 12.17 -7.00 -10.15
CA THR A 35 12.65 -6.52 -8.84
C THR A 35 11.54 -6.02 -7.92
N ALA A 36 10.29 -5.91 -8.39
CA ALA A 36 9.17 -5.41 -7.59
C ALA A 36 8.96 -6.22 -6.31
N THR A 37 9.23 -7.53 -6.33
CA THR A 37 9.16 -8.41 -5.14
C THR A 37 10.10 -8.00 -4.01
N LEU A 38 11.20 -7.30 -4.30
CA LEU A 38 12.15 -6.82 -3.28
C LEU A 38 11.69 -5.52 -2.62
N SER A 39 10.60 -4.92 -3.10
CA SER A 39 10.07 -3.69 -2.54
C SER A 39 9.52 -3.96 -1.15
N ARG A 40 10.03 -3.22 -0.17
CA ARG A 40 9.49 -3.19 1.19
C ARG A 40 8.31 -2.22 1.18
N LEU A 41 7.13 -2.75 0.98
CA LEU A 41 5.88 -1.99 1.01
C LEU A 41 5.09 -2.35 2.26
N CYS A 42 4.33 -1.38 2.74
CA CYS A 42 3.59 -1.45 3.98
C CYS A 42 2.27 -0.71 3.78
N VAL A 43 1.17 -1.38 4.09
CA VAL A 43 -0.16 -0.78 3.96
C VAL A 43 -0.95 -1.06 5.21
N GLY A 44 -1.61 -0.03 5.73
CA GLY A 44 -2.43 -0.18 6.93
C GLY A 44 -3.30 1.03 7.20
N LYS A 45 -3.99 0.96 8.34
CA LYS A 45 -4.84 2.04 8.82
C LYS A 45 -4.23 2.74 10.02
N VAL A 46 -4.43 4.05 10.05
CA VAL A 46 -4.19 4.91 11.22
C VAL A 46 -5.46 5.73 11.39
N LYS A 47 -6.24 5.47 12.45
CA LYS A 47 -7.54 6.11 12.70
C LYS A 47 -8.48 5.94 11.49
N ASN A 48 -8.92 7.07 10.91
CA ASN A 48 -9.78 7.13 9.74
C ASN A 48 -9.02 7.26 8.40
N SER A 49 -7.71 7.01 8.40
CA SER A 49 -6.87 7.12 7.21
C SER A 49 -6.23 5.79 6.84
N ILE A 50 -6.03 5.56 5.54
CA ILE A 50 -5.19 4.50 5.01
C ILE A 50 -3.81 5.09 4.70
N VAL A 51 -2.76 4.43 5.16
CA VAL A 51 -1.36 4.77 4.89
C VAL A 51 -0.77 3.69 4.01
N VAL A 52 -0.10 4.10 2.93
CA VAL A 52 0.53 3.23 1.94
C VAL A 52 1.96 3.69 1.70
N CYS A 53 2.93 2.82 1.97
CA CYS A 53 4.34 3.03 1.61
C CYS A 53 4.60 2.45 0.21
N LEU A 54 4.81 3.33 -0.77
CA LEU A 54 5.14 2.96 -2.15
C LEU A 54 6.65 3.09 -2.44
N PRO A 55 7.17 2.38 -3.46
CA PRO A 55 8.58 2.48 -3.83
C PRO A 55 8.92 3.88 -4.38
N GLY A 56 10.18 4.29 -4.27
CA GLY A 56 10.61 5.65 -4.60
C GLY A 56 10.68 6.00 -6.08
N SER A 57 10.45 5.07 -7.01
CA SER A 57 10.47 5.38 -8.45
C SER A 57 9.09 5.83 -8.93
N PRO A 58 8.98 6.85 -9.80
CA PRO A 58 7.69 7.34 -10.30
C PRO A 58 6.84 6.26 -10.97
N SER A 59 7.46 5.34 -11.72
CA SER A 59 6.75 4.22 -12.35
C SER A 59 6.10 3.29 -11.33
N ALA A 60 6.82 2.96 -10.26
CA ALA A 60 6.30 2.07 -9.22
C ALA A 60 5.21 2.73 -8.39
N VAL A 61 5.26 4.06 -8.23
CA VAL A 61 4.16 4.82 -7.63
C VAL A 61 2.92 4.74 -8.52
N SER A 62 3.06 4.94 -9.84
CA SER A 62 1.95 4.82 -10.79
C SER A 62 1.31 3.44 -10.74
N ASP A 63 2.10 2.38 -10.83
CA ASP A 63 1.65 1.00 -10.75
C ASP A 63 0.90 0.73 -9.44
N GLY A 64 1.43 1.22 -8.32
CA GLY A 64 0.80 1.10 -7.01
C GLY A 64 -0.54 1.83 -6.95
N LEU A 65 -0.64 3.03 -7.51
CA LEU A 65 -1.88 3.81 -7.57
C LEU A 65 -2.94 3.13 -8.44
N ASP A 66 -2.57 2.53 -9.58
CA ASP A 66 -3.52 1.83 -10.45
C ASP A 66 -4.17 0.63 -9.73
N VAL A 67 -3.42 -0.06 -8.88
CA VAL A 67 -3.95 -1.13 -8.02
C VAL A 67 -4.82 -0.57 -6.89
N LEU A 68 -4.39 0.53 -6.28
CA LEU A 68 -5.02 1.08 -5.08
C LEU A 68 -6.29 1.86 -5.37
N LEU A 69 -6.34 2.66 -6.43
CA LEU A 69 -7.46 3.57 -6.70
C LEU A 69 -8.81 2.83 -6.71
N PRO A 70 -9.00 1.72 -7.46
CA PRO A 70 -10.27 0.99 -7.46
C PRO A 70 -10.68 0.49 -6.06
N THR A 71 -9.72 -0.03 -5.30
CA THR A 71 -9.98 -0.62 -3.97
C THR A 71 -10.22 0.45 -2.91
N VAL A 72 -9.48 1.56 -2.95
CA VAL A 72 -9.62 2.69 -2.03
C VAL A 72 -10.95 3.39 -2.25
N PHE A 73 -11.39 3.61 -3.50
CA PHE A 73 -12.71 4.18 -3.77
C PHE A 73 -13.84 3.31 -3.20
N HIS A 74 -13.77 1.98 -3.35
CA HIS A 74 -14.76 1.08 -2.76
C HIS A 74 -14.70 1.07 -1.22
N SER A 75 -13.49 1.14 -0.65
CA SER A 75 -13.28 1.12 0.80
C SER A 75 -13.62 2.45 1.48
N PHE A 76 -13.56 3.58 0.77
CA PHE A 76 -13.85 4.90 1.34
C PHE A 76 -15.33 5.03 1.72
N HIS A 77 -16.24 4.43 0.93
CA HIS A 77 -17.65 4.30 1.29
C HIS A 77 -17.83 3.50 2.59
N MET A 78 -17.15 2.36 2.70
CA MET A 78 -17.18 1.53 3.93
C MET A 78 -16.56 2.25 5.14
N MET A 79 -15.48 3.02 4.95
CA MET A 79 -14.83 3.78 6.04
C MET A 79 -15.67 4.95 6.54
N ARG A 80 -16.64 5.43 5.76
CA ARG A 80 -17.64 6.45 6.17
C ARG A 80 -18.87 5.84 6.84
N GLY A 81 -18.93 4.51 6.98
CA GLY A 81 -20.07 3.81 7.58
C GLY A 81 -21.25 3.61 6.63
N GLU A 82 -21.07 3.85 5.33
CA GLU A 82 -22.05 3.47 4.33
C GLU A 82 -21.95 1.94 4.17
N GLN A 83 -22.92 1.22 4.73
CA GLN A 83 -23.08 -0.22 4.52
C GLN A 83 -23.36 -0.49 3.04
N HIS A 84 -22.97 -1.70 2.62
CA HIS A 84 -23.05 -2.24 1.27
C HIS A 84 -24.25 -1.76 0.45
#